data_AF-A0A5E4I4A8-F1
#
_entry.id   AF-A0A5E4I4A8-F1
#
_cell.length_a   1.000
_cell.length_b   1.000
_cell.length_c   1.000
_cell.angle_alpha   90.00
_cell.angle_beta   90.00
_cell.angle_gamma   90.00
#
_symmetry.space_group_name_H-M   'P 1'
#
loop_
_entity.id
_entity.type
_entity.pdbx_description
1 polymer ?
#
loop_
_entity_poly.entity_id
_entity_poly.type
_entity_poly.pdbx_seq_one_letter_code
_entity_poly.pdbx_strand_id
1 'polypeptide(L)'
;MVKSKMCAPMKKTNRLLRRKWDDIFYCLIKATFDKFGNEVSEHAAFMKWVAKRILMPLTVFYVLTGLIFFKIYVVGSLFLGALFFIYSNFLPDLDSLMIATNDKKRVSEWHEKYLLLFFAPVLVYYAVSGQAKPIYTTKGKEFHTTKALVTYVCFLFLFGLVLWRNPLQHTILPIFGGLGYLTHLAVDNIAWGCIIHKTITRSKAYHLS
;
A
#
# COMPACT_ATOMS: atom_id res chain seq x y z
N MET A 1 46.10 -10.85 -18.34
CA MET A 1 44.96 -10.13 -17.76
C MET A 1 43.86 -10.01 -18.81
N VAL A 2 42.82 -10.85 -18.75
CA VAL A 2 41.63 -10.76 -19.62
C VAL A 2 40.40 -10.63 -18.73
N LYS A 3 40.06 -9.39 -18.37
CA LYS A 3 38.75 -9.03 -17.82
C LYS A 3 38.10 -8.06 -18.80
N SER A 4 36.78 -8.14 -18.92
CA SER A 4 35.90 -7.13 -19.55
C SER A 4 35.53 -7.32 -21.03
N LYS A 5 34.75 -8.36 -21.36
CA LYS A 5 33.80 -8.30 -22.51
C LYS A 5 32.38 -8.84 -22.24
N MET A 6 32.09 -9.41 -21.06
CA MET A 6 30.76 -9.96 -20.74
C MET A 6 29.73 -8.95 -20.17
N CYS A 7 30.10 -7.70 -19.87
CA CYS A 7 29.18 -6.71 -19.27
C CYS A 7 28.36 -5.88 -20.29
N ALA A 8 28.71 -5.89 -21.57
CA ALA A 8 28.01 -5.11 -22.60
C ALA A 8 26.61 -5.64 -22.99
N PRO A 9 26.38 -6.95 -23.17
CA PRO A 9 25.08 -7.44 -23.62
C PRO A 9 23.99 -7.33 -22.54
N MET A 10 24.30 -7.56 -21.26
CA MET A 10 23.33 -7.40 -20.15
C MET A 10 22.78 -5.97 -20.03
N LYS A 11 23.62 -4.95 -20.23
CA LYS A 11 23.18 -3.54 -20.15
C LYS A 11 22.21 -3.14 -21.27
N LYS A 12 22.22 -3.86 -22.40
CA LYS A 12 21.30 -3.62 -23.52
C LYS A 12 19.96 -4.33 -23.28
N THR A 13 20.00 -5.57 -22.80
CA THR A 13 18.80 -6.34 -22.44
C THR A 13 18.02 -5.72 -21.28
N ASN A 14 18.70 -5.25 -20.23
CA ASN A 14 18.05 -4.53 -19.12
C ASN A 14 17.43 -3.20 -19.56
N ARG A 15 18.03 -2.51 -20.53
CA ARG A 15 17.44 -1.27 -21.09
C ARG A 15 16.18 -1.53 -21.91
N LEU A 16 16.15 -2.63 -22.67
CA LEU A 16 14.97 -3.03 -23.46
C LEU A 16 13.81 -3.50 -22.56
N LEU A 17 14.11 -4.32 -21.54
CA LEU A 17 13.13 -4.73 -20.55
C LEU A 17 12.58 -3.53 -19.80
N ARG A 18 13.45 -2.60 -19.38
CA ARG A 18 13.03 -1.37 -18.69
C ARG A 18 12.08 -0.53 -19.55
N ARG A 19 12.40 -0.30 -20.84
CA ARG A 19 11.49 0.42 -21.75
C ARG A 19 10.14 -0.28 -21.91
N LYS A 20 10.13 -1.61 -22.09
CA LYS A 20 8.88 -2.37 -22.22
C LYS A 20 8.03 -2.29 -20.95
N TRP A 21 8.67 -2.33 -19.78
CA TRP A 21 7.99 -2.11 -18.51
C TRP A 21 7.54 -0.66 -18.34
N ASP A 22 8.34 0.32 -18.74
CA ASP A 22 7.94 1.73 -18.74
C ASP A 22 6.72 1.96 -19.63
N ASP A 23 6.64 1.35 -20.81
CA ASP A 23 5.45 1.48 -21.68
C ASP A 23 4.20 0.89 -21.00
N ILE A 24 4.33 -0.25 -20.32
CA ILE A 24 3.24 -0.87 -19.56
C ILE A 24 2.85 0.00 -18.37
N PHE A 25 3.80 0.38 -17.51
CA PHE A 25 3.56 1.19 -16.31
C PHE A 25 3.07 2.61 -16.65
N TYR A 26 3.57 3.20 -17.73
CA TYR A 26 3.12 4.50 -18.19
C TYR A 26 1.68 4.43 -18.74
N CYS A 27 1.34 3.37 -19.48
CA CYS A 27 -0.05 3.15 -19.89
C CYS A 27 -0.99 2.86 -18.71
N LEU A 28 -0.51 2.14 -17.68
CA LEU A 28 -1.35 1.60 -16.61
C LEU A 28 -1.50 2.55 -15.41
N ILE A 29 -0.40 3.16 -14.97
CA ILE A 29 -0.28 3.92 -13.71
C ILE A 29 0.16 5.37 -13.98
N LYS A 30 0.43 5.74 -15.25
CA LYS A 30 0.99 7.06 -15.63
C LYS A 30 2.26 7.42 -14.85
N ALA A 31 3.04 6.40 -14.46
CA ALA A 31 4.29 6.56 -13.73
C ALA A 31 5.41 5.77 -14.40
N THR A 32 6.65 6.23 -14.25
CA THR A 32 7.84 5.51 -14.71
C THR A 32 8.20 4.41 -13.72
N PHE A 33 8.78 3.30 -14.21
CA PHE A 33 9.16 2.17 -13.36
C PHE A 33 10.15 2.57 -12.25
N ASP A 34 11.05 3.52 -12.54
CA ASP A 34 12.01 4.03 -11.57
C ASP A 34 11.36 4.85 -10.45
N LYS A 35 10.31 5.63 -10.77
CA LYS A 35 9.56 6.37 -9.75
C LYS A 35 8.81 5.42 -8.82
N PHE A 36 8.13 4.43 -9.41
CA PHE A 36 7.45 3.38 -8.66
C PHE A 36 8.41 2.57 -7.79
N GLY A 37 9.58 2.20 -8.33
CA GLY A 37 10.60 1.45 -7.58
C GLY A 37 11.14 2.21 -6.36
N ASN A 38 11.36 3.52 -6.49
CA ASN A 38 11.79 4.36 -5.37
C ASN A 38 10.70 4.46 -4.30
N GLU A 39 9.45 4.71 -4.71
CA GLU A 39 8.28 4.78 -3.82
C GLU A 39 8.08 3.46 -3.06
N VAL A 40 8.06 2.32 -3.75
CA VAL A 40 8.00 1.00 -3.11
C VAL A 40 9.16 0.78 -2.13
N SER A 41 10.37 1.25 -2.44
CA SER A 41 11.53 1.08 -1.56
C SER A 41 11.42 1.86 -0.25
N GLU A 42 10.88 3.08 -0.30
CA GLU A 42 10.62 3.92 0.88
C GLU A 42 9.52 3.30 1.75
N HIS A 43 8.43 2.86 1.12
CA HIS A 43 7.33 2.16 1.79
C HIS A 43 7.84 0.83 2.39
N ALA A 44 8.70 0.08 1.69
CA ALA A 44 9.27 -1.16 2.20
C ALA A 44 10.18 -0.96 3.42
N ALA A 45 11.00 0.09 3.43
CA ALA A 45 11.87 0.39 4.57
C ALA A 45 11.05 0.73 5.83
N PHE A 46 10.02 1.57 5.67
CA PHE A 46 9.15 1.93 6.79
C PHE A 46 8.25 0.77 7.22
N MET A 47 7.68 0.01 6.27
CA MET A 47 6.95 -1.23 6.56
C MET A 47 7.81 -2.21 7.35
N LYS A 48 9.09 -2.39 6.99
CA LYS A 48 10.01 -3.26 7.73
C LYS A 48 10.21 -2.78 9.17
N TRP A 49 10.29 -1.46 9.38
CA TRP A 49 10.38 -0.88 10.72
C TRP A 49 9.10 -1.13 11.53
N VAL A 50 7.92 -0.88 10.95
CA VAL A 50 6.61 -1.12 11.57
C VAL A 50 6.41 -2.61 11.87
N ALA A 51 6.77 -3.48 10.92
CA ALA A 51 6.67 -4.92 11.07
C ALA A 51 7.50 -5.41 12.26
N LYS A 52 8.74 -4.93 12.39
CA LYS A 52 9.63 -5.35 13.48
C LYS A 52 9.20 -4.79 14.83
N ARG A 53 8.76 -3.52 14.90
CA ARG A 53 8.53 -2.83 16.18
C ARG A 53 7.10 -2.85 16.67
N ILE A 54 6.12 -3.00 15.78
CA ILE A 54 4.69 -2.94 16.11
C ILE A 54 4.04 -4.29 15.79
N LEU A 55 4.17 -4.76 14.55
CA LEU A 55 3.49 -5.98 14.11
C LEU A 55 3.99 -7.20 14.87
N MET A 56 5.30 -7.36 15.05
CA MET A 56 5.86 -8.52 15.76
C MET A 56 5.39 -8.61 17.23
N PRO A 57 5.50 -7.58 18.09
CA PRO A 57 4.90 -7.62 19.42
C PRO A 57 3.41 -7.92 19.42
N LEU A 58 2.67 -7.32 18.48
CA LEU A 58 1.23 -7.52 18.35
C LEU A 58 0.89 -8.97 17.96
N THR A 59 1.67 -9.60 17.07
CA THR A 59 1.50 -11.01 16.68
C THR A 59 1.74 -11.95 17.85
N VAL A 60 2.78 -11.70 18.67
CA VAL A 60 3.07 -12.50 19.87
C VAL A 60 1.93 -12.37 20.88
N PHE A 61 1.50 -11.14 21.16
CA PHE A 61 0.36 -10.88 22.03
C PHE A 61 -0.89 -11.60 21.56
N TYR A 62 -1.22 -11.49 20.27
CA TYR A 62 -2.37 -12.13 19.66
C TYR A 62 -2.37 -13.67 19.81
N VAL A 63 -1.22 -14.31 19.55
CA VAL A 63 -1.06 -15.76 19.69
C VAL A 63 -1.23 -16.18 21.15
N LEU A 64 -0.62 -15.46 22.09
CA LEU A 64 -0.77 -15.72 23.52
C LEU A 64 -2.22 -15.55 23.98
N THR A 65 -2.90 -14.49 23.53
CA THR A 65 -4.33 -14.28 23.83
C THR A 65 -5.19 -15.43 23.30
N GLY A 66 -4.94 -15.86 22.07
CA GLY A 66 -5.66 -16.97 21.43
C GLY A 66 -5.47 -18.30 22.16
N LEU A 67 -4.24 -18.64 22.53
CA LEU A 67 -3.92 -19.91 23.17
C LEU A 67 -4.32 -19.95 24.65
N ILE A 68 -4.01 -18.90 25.42
CA ILE A 68 -4.17 -18.90 26.88
C ILE A 68 -5.63 -18.60 27.28
N PHE A 69 -6.23 -17.55 26.72
CA PHE A 69 -7.55 -17.08 27.16
C PHE A 69 -8.69 -17.73 26.38
N PHE A 70 -8.55 -17.81 25.05
CA PHE A 70 -9.62 -18.32 24.18
C PHE A 70 -9.49 -19.81 23.85
N LYS A 71 -8.31 -20.41 24.08
CA LYS A 71 -8.00 -21.82 23.77
C LYS A 71 -8.31 -22.19 22.30
N ILE A 72 -8.00 -21.29 21.38
CA ILE A 72 -8.24 -21.46 19.93
C ILE A 72 -6.94 -21.38 19.13
N TYR A 73 -6.93 -22.05 17.97
CA TYR A 73 -5.86 -21.92 16.98
C TYR A 73 -6.05 -20.65 16.14
N VAL A 74 -5.11 -19.71 16.24
CA VAL A 74 -5.19 -18.39 15.58
C VAL A 74 -4.22 -18.22 14.40
N VAL A 75 -3.53 -19.27 13.99
CA VAL A 75 -2.49 -19.19 12.93
C VAL A 75 -3.10 -18.75 11.59
N GLY A 76 -4.27 -19.29 11.23
CA GLY A 76 -4.93 -18.94 9.96
C GLY A 76 -5.39 -17.48 9.90
N SER A 77 -5.98 -16.97 10.99
CA SER A 77 -6.39 -15.57 11.09
C SER A 77 -5.19 -14.62 11.16
N LEU A 78 -4.10 -15.02 11.82
CA LEU A 78 -2.84 -14.28 11.84
C LEU A 78 -2.22 -14.16 10.44
N PHE A 79 -2.16 -15.28 9.70
CA PHE A 79 -1.63 -15.30 8.34
C PHE A 79 -2.42 -14.36 7.42
N LEU A 80 -3.76 -14.45 7.46
CA LEU A 80 -4.61 -13.53 6.71
C LEU A 80 -4.44 -12.08 7.17
N GLY A 81 -4.35 -11.82 8.47
CA GLY A 81 -4.04 -10.49 9.00
C GLY A 81 -2.75 -9.92 8.41
N ALA A 82 -1.67 -10.70 8.40
CA ALA A 82 -0.39 -10.28 7.83
C ALA A 82 -0.48 -9.99 6.31
N LEU A 83 -1.22 -10.80 5.56
CA LEU A 83 -1.49 -10.54 4.15
C LEU A 83 -2.24 -9.21 3.97
N PHE A 84 -3.29 -8.98 4.78
CA PHE A 84 -4.04 -7.73 4.75
C PHE A 84 -3.21 -6.53 5.17
N PHE A 85 -2.25 -6.66 6.10
CA PHE A 85 -1.31 -5.59 6.43
C PHE A 85 -0.51 -5.15 5.20
N ILE A 86 0.12 -6.09 4.50
CA ILE A 86 0.91 -5.79 3.30
C ILE A 86 0.03 -5.20 2.21
N TYR A 87 -1.10 -5.86 1.93
CA TYR A 87 -2.06 -5.43 0.92
C TYR A 87 -2.53 -4.00 1.20
N SER A 88 -2.97 -3.71 2.43
CA SER A 88 -3.49 -2.39 2.85
C SER A 88 -2.48 -1.25 2.71
N ASN A 89 -1.19 -1.55 2.77
CA ASN A 89 -0.15 -0.56 2.53
C ASN A 89 -0.08 -0.10 1.07
N PHE A 90 -0.68 -0.80 0.12
CA PHE A 90 -0.70 -0.39 -1.30
C PHE A 90 -2.07 0.12 -1.76
N LEU A 91 -3.10 0.07 -0.92
CA LEU A 91 -4.44 0.51 -1.32
C LEU A 91 -4.53 1.99 -1.66
N PRO A 92 -3.90 2.91 -0.91
CA PRO A 92 -4.03 4.32 -1.24
C PRO A 92 -3.47 4.68 -2.62
N ASP A 93 -2.45 3.94 -3.10
CA ASP A 93 -1.86 4.12 -4.44
C ASP A 93 -2.82 3.79 -5.58
N LEU A 94 -3.93 3.10 -5.30
CA LEU A 94 -4.99 2.85 -6.28
C LEU A 94 -5.69 4.13 -6.74
N ASP A 95 -5.50 5.26 -6.06
CA ASP A 95 -5.88 6.58 -6.58
C ASP A 95 -5.30 6.82 -7.99
N SER A 96 -4.15 6.22 -8.33
CA SER A 96 -3.54 6.29 -9.67
C SER A 96 -4.38 5.65 -10.79
N LEU A 97 -5.27 4.73 -10.45
CA LEU A 97 -6.20 4.10 -11.41
C LEU A 97 -7.43 4.97 -11.68
N MET A 98 -7.65 6.02 -10.87
CA MET A 98 -8.74 6.96 -11.11
C MET A 98 -8.29 8.08 -12.05
N ILE A 99 -9.18 8.45 -12.98
CA ILE A 99 -8.93 9.52 -13.94
C ILE A 99 -9.47 10.84 -13.38
N ALA A 100 -8.58 11.81 -13.19
CA ALA A 100 -8.98 13.16 -12.81
C ALA A 100 -9.83 13.82 -13.91
N THR A 101 -10.98 14.38 -13.54
CA THR A 101 -11.87 15.14 -14.44
C THR A 101 -12.39 16.40 -13.75
N ASN A 102 -12.53 17.48 -14.54
CA ASN A 102 -13.17 18.72 -14.10
C ASN A 102 -14.68 18.73 -14.40
N ASP A 103 -15.16 17.78 -15.23
CA ASP A 103 -16.57 17.66 -15.58
C ASP A 103 -17.33 16.89 -14.50
N LYS A 104 -18.18 17.60 -13.75
CA LYS A 104 -19.03 17.03 -12.69
C LYS A 104 -19.97 15.94 -13.20
N LYS A 105 -20.37 15.98 -14.49
CA LYS A 105 -21.28 14.98 -15.08
C LYS A 105 -20.58 13.65 -15.37
N ARG A 106 -19.25 13.63 -15.43
CA ARG A 106 -18.45 12.43 -15.69
C ARG A 106 -17.93 11.75 -14.43
N VAL A 107 -18.14 12.35 -13.26
CA VAL A 107 -17.61 11.83 -11.99
C VAL A 107 -18.28 10.53 -11.64
N SER A 108 -17.48 9.51 -11.34
CA SER A 108 -18.00 8.22 -10.88
C SER A 108 -18.70 8.35 -9.54
N GLU A 109 -19.74 7.54 -9.37
CA GLU A 109 -20.44 7.44 -8.11
C GLU A 109 -19.51 6.97 -7.00
N TRP A 110 -19.83 7.34 -5.75
CA TRP A 110 -18.97 7.00 -4.61
C TRP A 110 -18.77 5.49 -4.47
N HIS A 111 -19.80 4.68 -4.71
CA HIS A 111 -19.71 3.23 -4.58
C HIS A 111 -18.81 2.61 -5.66
N GLU A 112 -18.78 3.15 -6.88
CA GLU A 112 -17.85 2.71 -7.94
C GLU A 112 -16.40 2.95 -7.49
N LYS A 113 -16.12 4.10 -6.86
CA LYS A 113 -14.79 4.41 -6.32
C LYS A 113 -14.41 3.48 -5.18
N TYR A 114 -15.30 3.26 -4.21
CA TYR A 114 -15.01 2.40 -3.05
C TYR A 114 -14.94 0.91 -3.40
N LEU A 115 -15.54 0.48 -4.52
CA LEU A 115 -15.36 -0.87 -5.05
C LEU A 115 -13.87 -1.16 -5.31
N LEU A 116 -13.12 -0.16 -5.77
CA LEU A 116 -11.67 -0.25 -5.99
C LEU A 116 -10.91 -0.48 -4.69
N LEU A 117 -11.37 0.12 -3.59
CA LEU A 117 -10.77 -0.07 -2.28
C LEU A 117 -11.02 -1.48 -1.72
N PHE A 118 -12.24 -2.00 -1.90
CA PHE A 118 -12.62 -3.29 -1.33
C PHE A 118 -12.16 -4.49 -2.16
N PHE A 119 -12.09 -4.33 -3.48
CA PHE A 119 -11.83 -5.42 -4.43
C PHE A 119 -10.68 -5.10 -5.39
N ALA A 120 -9.63 -4.44 -4.89
CA ALA A 120 -8.51 -4.00 -5.73
C ALA A 120 -7.89 -5.11 -6.59
N PRO A 121 -7.61 -6.33 -6.12
CA PRO A 121 -6.97 -7.34 -6.95
C PRO A 121 -7.80 -7.68 -8.19
N VAL A 122 -9.12 -7.73 -8.03
CA VAL A 122 -10.06 -8.01 -9.11
C VAL A 122 -10.12 -6.82 -10.07
N LEU A 123 -10.25 -5.60 -9.57
CA LEU A 123 -10.33 -4.42 -10.43
C LEU A 123 -9.02 -4.08 -11.14
N VAL A 124 -7.88 -4.27 -10.47
CA VAL A 124 -6.56 -4.14 -11.09
C VAL A 124 -6.43 -5.15 -12.22
N TYR A 125 -6.87 -6.40 -12.03
CA TYR A 125 -6.87 -7.39 -13.10
C TYR A 125 -7.74 -6.97 -14.31
N TYR A 126 -8.96 -6.48 -14.06
CA TYR A 126 -9.83 -5.96 -15.13
C TYR A 126 -9.24 -4.71 -15.81
N ALA A 127 -8.56 -3.84 -15.05
CA ALA A 127 -7.91 -2.66 -15.60
C ALA A 127 -6.72 -3.05 -16.49
N VAL A 128 -5.90 -4.01 -16.05
CA VAL A 128 -4.75 -4.52 -16.82
C VAL A 128 -5.18 -5.27 -18.08
N SER A 129 -6.31 -5.97 -18.04
CA SER A 129 -6.86 -6.66 -19.21
C SER A 129 -7.60 -5.73 -20.18
N GLY A 130 -7.70 -4.44 -19.88
CA GLY A 130 -8.41 -3.45 -20.72
C GLY A 130 -9.94 -3.60 -20.69
N GLN A 131 -10.47 -4.35 -19.72
CA GLN A 131 -11.90 -4.63 -19.58
C GLN A 131 -12.59 -3.74 -18.53
N ALA A 132 -11.82 -3.02 -17.70
CA ALA A 132 -12.40 -2.14 -16.69
C ALA A 132 -12.97 -0.86 -17.31
N LYS A 133 -14.16 -0.47 -16.82
CA LYS A 133 -14.70 0.87 -17.04
C LYS A 133 -13.81 1.90 -16.34
N PRO A 134 -13.48 3.05 -16.98
CA PRO A 134 -12.72 4.10 -16.33
C PRO A 134 -13.49 4.67 -15.13
N ILE A 135 -12.80 4.81 -13.99
CA ILE A 135 -13.34 5.44 -12.78
C ILE A 135 -12.87 6.88 -12.76
N TYR A 136 -13.80 7.83 -12.68
CA TYR A 136 -13.48 9.26 -12.71
C TYR A 136 -13.61 9.92 -11.34
N THR A 137 -12.69 10.81 -11.02
CA THR A 137 -12.70 11.56 -9.76
C THR A 137 -12.40 13.04 -9.99
N THR A 138 -12.98 13.90 -9.15
CA THR A 138 -12.62 15.33 -9.07
C THR A 138 -11.47 15.58 -8.10
N LYS A 139 -11.23 14.63 -7.19
CA LYS A 139 -10.17 14.71 -6.19
C LYS A 139 -9.02 13.80 -6.61
N GLY A 140 -7.81 14.34 -6.67
CA GLY A 140 -6.62 13.58 -7.07
C GLY A 140 -6.15 12.53 -6.06
N LYS A 141 -6.68 12.54 -4.81
CA LYS A 141 -6.35 11.58 -3.76
C LYS A 141 -7.57 11.23 -2.91
N GLU A 142 -8.43 10.31 -3.36
CA GLU A 142 -9.65 9.91 -2.63
C GLU A 142 -9.31 8.99 -1.45
N PHE A 143 -8.32 8.10 -1.63
CA PHE A 143 -7.93 7.12 -0.63
C PHE A 143 -6.91 7.65 0.38
N HIS A 144 -6.30 8.81 0.16
CA HIS A 144 -5.42 9.44 1.16
C HIS A 144 -6.22 10.26 2.20
N THR A 145 -7.33 9.70 2.70
CA THR A 145 -8.20 10.36 3.66
C THR A 145 -8.52 9.44 4.84
N THR A 146 -8.67 10.03 6.03
CA THR A 146 -9.13 9.28 7.22
C THR A 146 -10.50 8.65 7.01
N LYS A 147 -11.35 9.28 6.18
CA LYS A 147 -12.65 8.72 5.80
C LYS A 147 -12.49 7.39 5.06
N ALA A 148 -11.58 7.32 4.08
CA ALA A 148 -11.31 6.09 3.34
C ALA A 148 -10.75 5.00 4.27
N LEU A 149 -9.80 5.35 5.15
CA LEU A 149 -9.27 4.46 6.18
C LEU A 149 -10.38 3.86 7.06
N VAL A 150 -11.23 4.71 7.67
CA VAL A 150 -12.31 4.25 8.55
C VAL A 150 -13.29 3.36 7.79
N THR A 151 -13.68 3.75 6.58
CA THR A 151 -14.58 2.95 5.74
C THR A 151 -13.98 1.58 5.43
N TYR A 152 -12.69 1.53 5.09
CA TYR A 152 -11.97 0.29 4.83
C TYR A 152 -11.84 -0.59 6.08
N VAL A 153 -11.52 -0.02 7.24
CA VAL A 153 -11.45 -0.76 8.51
C VAL A 153 -12.82 -1.33 8.87
N CYS A 154 -13.91 -0.58 8.71
CA CYS A 154 -15.26 -1.10 8.89
C CYS A 154 -15.57 -2.25 7.93
N PHE A 155 -15.18 -2.13 6.66
CA PHE A 155 -15.32 -3.22 5.70
C PHE A 155 -14.55 -4.48 6.12
N LEU A 156 -13.28 -4.34 6.55
CA LEU A 156 -12.48 -5.46 7.03
C LEU A 156 -13.05 -6.11 8.29
N PHE A 157 -13.65 -5.32 9.18
CA PHE A 157 -14.35 -5.85 10.35
C PHE A 157 -15.56 -6.70 9.92
N LEU A 158 -16.41 -6.18 9.02
CA LEU A 158 -17.54 -6.94 8.47
C LEU A 158 -17.09 -8.21 7.74
N PHE A 159 -16.02 -8.11 6.95
CA PHE A 159 -15.43 -9.26 6.26
C PHE A 159 -14.88 -10.30 7.24
N GLY A 160 -14.24 -9.85 8.33
CA GLY A 160 -13.80 -10.72 9.42
C GLY A 160 -14.97 -11.47 10.07
N LEU A 161 -16.11 -10.81 10.30
CA LEU A 161 -17.31 -11.44 10.88
C LEU A 161 -17.83 -12.59 10.01
N VAL A 162 -17.70 -12.49 8.68
CA VAL A 162 -18.07 -13.56 7.75
C VAL A 162 -17.10 -14.75 7.84
N LEU A 163 -15.80 -14.49 8.01
CA LEU A 163 -14.76 -15.52 8.02
C LEU A 163 -14.67 -16.28 9.36
N TRP A 164 -14.90 -15.61 10.49
CA TRP A 164 -14.73 -16.22 11.81
C TRP A 164 -15.82 -15.84 12.82
N ARG A 165 -16.26 -16.85 13.56
CA ARG A 165 -17.21 -16.69 14.68
C ARG A 165 -16.58 -16.06 15.92
N ASN A 166 -15.28 -16.28 16.16
CA ASN A 166 -14.63 -15.84 17.38
C ASN A 166 -14.23 -14.34 17.30
N PRO A 167 -14.51 -13.53 18.35
CA PRO A 167 -14.18 -12.10 18.39
C PRO A 167 -12.71 -11.79 18.20
N LEU A 168 -11.82 -12.64 18.71
CA LEU A 168 -10.39 -12.44 18.54
C LEU A 168 -9.98 -12.64 17.06
N GLN A 169 -10.59 -13.59 16.36
CA GLN A 169 -10.21 -13.89 14.98
C GLN A 169 -10.70 -12.83 14.00
N HIS A 170 -11.94 -12.35 14.12
CA HIS A 170 -12.45 -11.35 13.17
C HIS A 170 -11.92 -9.93 13.42
N THR A 171 -11.41 -9.62 14.61
CA THR A 171 -10.78 -8.32 14.89
C THR A 171 -9.36 -8.20 14.33
N ILE A 172 -8.70 -9.30 13.94
CA ILE A 172 -7.33 -9.23 13.42
C ILE A 172 -7.24 -8.49 12.09
N LEU A 173 -8.23 -8.66 11.21
CA LEU A 173 -8.25 -8.02 9.89
C LEU A 173 -8.32 -6.50 9.98
N PRO A 174 -9.30 -5.88 10.68
CA PRO A 174 -9.34 -4.42 10.81
C PRO A 174 -8.12 -3.85 11.51
N ILE A 175 -7.53 -4.57 12.48
CA ILE A 175 -6.31 -4.13 13.16
C ILE A 175 -5.11 -4.14 12.20
N PHE A 176 -4.84 -5.28 11.55
CA PHE A 176 -3.66 -5.43 10.71
C PHE A 176 -3.80 -4.65 9.40
N GLY A 177 -4.96 -4.72 8.75
CA GLY A 177 -5.24 -3.95 7.55
C GLY A 177 -5.28 -2.45 7.83
N GLY A 178 -5.91 -2.03 8.94
CA GLY A 178 -5.87 -0.63 9.38
C GLY A 178 -4.45 -0.15 9.65
N LEU A 179 -3.61 -0.96 10.31
CA LEU A 179 -2.21 -0.63 10.53
C LEU A 179 -1.40 -0.52 9.23
N GLY A 180 -1.64 -1.40 8.25
CA GLY A 180 -1.01 -1.33 6.94
C GLY A 180 -1.38 -0.05 6.18
N TYR A 181 -2.66 0.31 6.20
CA TYR A 181 -3.15 1.55 5.61
C TYR A 181 -2.58 2.79 6.32
N LEU A 182 -2.59 2.79 7.67
CA LEU A 182 -1.98 3.85 8.46
C LEU A 182 -0.48 3.98 8.21
N THR A 183 0.21 2.86 7.96
CA THR A 183 1.62 2.84 7.59
C THR A 183 1.85 3.58 6.29
N HIS A 184 1.03 3.33 5.26
CA HIS A 184 1.07 4.09 4.01
C HIS A 184 0.85 5.58 4.24
N LEU A 185 -0.25 5.95 4.92
CA LEU A 185 -0.56 7.35 5.21
C LEU A 185 0.55 8.02 6.04
N ALA A 186 1.21 7.28 6.93
CA ALA A 186 2.33 7.80 7.69
C ALA A 186 3.53 8.09 6.78
N VAL A 187 3.89 7.21 5.83
CA VAL A 187 4.99 7.48 4.88
C VAL A 187 4.68 8.70 4.03
N ASP A 188 3.48 8.77 3.47
CA ASP A 188 3.04 9.88 2.62
C ASP A 188 2.98 11.22 3.37
N ASN A 189 2.61 11.21 4.65
CA ASN A 189 2.62 12.41 5.49
C ASN A 189 4.01 12.70 6.10
N ILE A 190 4.87 11.71 6.29
CA ILE A 190 6.28 11.88 6.69
C ILE A 190 7.09 12.50 5.55
N ALA A 191 6.67 12.35 4.29
CA ALA A 191 7.23 13.10 3.16
C ALA A 191 7.05 14.64 3.29
N TRP A 192 6.14 15.13 4.14
CA TRP A 192 6.11 16.54 4.56
C TRP A 192 7.07 16.85 5.72
N GLY A 193 7.29 15.91 6.65
CA GLY A 193 8.20 16.05 7.78
C GLY A 193 9.69 15.96 7.41
N CYS A 194 10.04 15.29 6.31
CA CYS A 194 11.43 15.16 5.86
C CYS A 194 11.99 16.46 5.26
N ILE A 195 11.14 17.36 4.77
CA ILE A 195 11.54 18.72 4.39
C ILE A 195 11.95 19.53 5.65
N ILE A 196 11.26 19.33 6.78
CA ILE A 196 11.55 20.02 8.05
C ILE A 196 12.77 19.39 8.77
N HIS A 197 12.95 18.06 8.71
CA HIS A 197 14.10 17.43 9.35
C HIS A 197 15.42 17.74 8.63
N LYS A 198 15.40 17.96 7.30
CA LYS A 198 16.55 18.50 6.55
C LYS A 198 16.89 19.95 6.95
N THR A 199 15.90 20.74 7.42
CA THR A 199 16.14 22.10 7.96
C THR A 199 16.77 22.06 9.35
N ILE A 200 16.35 21.14 10.21
CA ILE A 200 16.90 20.99 11.58
C ILE A 200 18.31 20.41 11.56
N THR A 201 18.61 19.49 10.64
CA THR A 201 19.98 18.96 10.48
C THR A 201 20.92 19.93 9.77
N ARG A 202 20.43 20.82 8.89
CA ARG A 202 21.24 21.94 8.35
C ARG A 202 21.48 23.05 9.38
N SER A 203 20.53 23.39 10.23
CA SER A 203 20.71 24.42 11.29
C SER A 203 21.80 24.03 12.31
N LYS A 204 21.95 22.74 12.63
CA LYS A 204 23.07 22.25 13.46
C LYS A 204 24.43 22.28 12.76
N ALA A 205 24.46 22.32 11.42
CA ALA A 205 25.71 22.36 10.66
C ALA A 205 26.29 23.78 10.50
N TYR A 206 25.47 24.84 10.66
CA TYR A 206 25.93 26.25 10.64
C TYR A 206 26.27 26.82 12.02
N HIS A 207 26.01 26.08 13.10
CA HIS A 207 26.44 26.44 14.46
C HIS A 207 27.69 25.68 14.91
N LEU A 208 28.31 24.89 14.02
CA LEU A 208 29.55 24.15 14.25
C LEU A 208 30.64 24.50 13.22
N SER A 209 30.51 25.64 12.54
CA SER A 209 31.51 26.25 11.67
C SER A 209 31.86 27.63 12.17
#